data_AF-A0A969SYR7-F1
#
_entry.id   AF-A0A969SYR7-F1
#
_cell.length_a   1.000
_cell.length_b   1.000
_cell.length_c   1.000
_cell.angle_alpha   90.00
_cell.angle_beta   90.00
_cell.angle_gamma   90.00
#
_symmetry.space_group_name_H-M   'P 1'
#
loop_
_entity.id
_entity.type
_entity.pdbx_description
1 polymer ?
#
loop_
_entity_poly.entity_id
_entity_poly.type
_entity_poly.pdbx_seq_one_letter_code
_entity_poly.pdbx_strand_id
1 'polypeptide(L)'
;YGGQGNDTLLNGEGNDELFGDRDNDILYTGLGLNTLAGGSGSDLFVLGRGFNGGQTDVITDFRPGFDLIGVEGDLSFEALEFLQVGNDTLIRERDTGEELAILQDTNSVIIGRSNFTRSIATISSVIEFLDTAGAVQEDATDPLDVGIQRTGSPLGTVGATIFFTDGSATGSATGGSDFPNTPIEVIFEPFQTFQRVQIPVFDDATVEGNESFSLSFGEPTGGATIGEQDTFLVTIEDDDTPTTPVQPPDPGLPPIVIPPTVEPDPTILAVSVAPERVTEGGTESLVYTLTRVGGPENTTFLVAFSLGGTALSGTDYTLVDADLVAPNLGTISFPSDASSVEFRVAPIDNSEFEANRTVELSLNNGFLYSADPFNNLAVGTIVDDDPPPDPPAYEFTQMEYREIEGNDPVNPSQAIITVRRSAEGGQFQTRVDVVLTEGTAEADIDYVPRGTPPGRATLNFAPVTWKNPSPLRSFPIPLLRILENSVSVSTIFRLLSGIPLGLEARQVGFQRPH
;
A
#
# COMPACT_ATOMS: atom_id res chain seq x y z
N TYR A 1 -2.05 -11.02 -18.82
CA TYR A 1 -2.98 -11.03 -17.68
C TYR A 1 -2.31 -11.78 -16.54
N GLY A 2 -2.15 -11.15 -15.38
CA GLY A 2 -1.62 -11.74 -14.15
C GLY A 2 -2.75 -12.35 -13.32
N GLY A 3 -3.68 -11.51 -12.87
CA GLY A 3 -4.91 -11.94 -12.22
C GLY A 3 -4.93 -11.60 -10.73
N GLN A 4 -4.81 -12.60 -9.86
CA GLN A 4 -4.72 -12.34 -8.42
C GLN A 4 -3.40 -12.90 -7.91
N GLY A 5 -2.61 -12.03 -7.27
CA GLY A 5 -1.29 -12.35 -6.74
C GLY A 5 -0.24 -11.39 -7.27
N ASN A 6 0.96 -11.45 -6.72
CA ASN A 6 2.07 -10.65 -7.25
C ASN A 6 2.62 -11.35 -8.49
N ASP A 7 2.21 -10.92 -9.67
CA ASP A 7 2.60 -11.54 -10.93
C ASP A 7 3.78 -10.82 -11.58
N THR A 8 4.53 -11.56 -12.40
CA THR A 8 5.50 -10.97 -13.32
C THR A 8 5.04 -11.23 -14.74
N LEU A 9 4.62 -10.16 -15.40
CA LEU A 9 4.17 -10.19 -16.77
C LEU A 9 5.30 -9.78 -17.69
N LEU A 10 5.45 -10.56 -18.75
CA LEU A 10 6.33 -10.26 -19.85
C LEU A 10 5.54 -10.40 -21.15
N ASN A 11 5.60 -9.38 -22.00
CA ASN A 11 5.22 -9.51 -23.39
C ASN A 11 6.43 -9.68 -24.31
N GLY A 12 6.20 -10.29 -25.47
CA GLY A 12 7.23 -10.61 -26.46
C GLY A 12 7.33 -9.55 -27.55
N GLU A 13 7.40 -10.00 -28.80
CA GLU A 13 7.26 -9.13 -29.97
C GLU A 13 5.78 -8.92 -30.31
N GLY A 14 5.40 -7.70 -30.65
CA GLY A 14 4.05 -7.35 -31.10
C GLY A 14 3.45 -6.19 -30.32
N ASN A 15 2.27 -5.76 -30.72
CA ASN A 15 1.52 -4.77 -29.96
C ASN A 15 0.62 -5.51 -28.97
N ASP A 16 1.02 -5.51 -27.70
CA ASP A 16 0.38 -6.33 -26.66
C ASP A 16 -0.39 -5.51 -25.63
N GLU A 17 -1.29 -6.18 -24.93
CA GLU A 17 -1.98 -5.64 -23.76
C GLU A 17 -1.60 -6.46 -22.52
N LEU A 18 -1.03 -5.78 -21.50
CA LEU A 18 -0.62 -6.38 -20.24
C LEU A 18 -1.53 -5.84 -19.13
N PHE A 19 -2.07 -6.74 -18.33
CA PHE A 19 -2.96 -6.44 -17.21
C PHE A 19 -2.47 -7.20 -15.99
N GLY A 20 -1.94 -6.49 -14.98
CA GLY A 20 -1.53 -7.06 -13.70
C GLY A 20 -2.73 -7.55 -12.88
N ASP A 21 -3.77 -6.72 -12.81
CA ASP A 21 -5.04 -6.92 -12.11
C ASP A 21 -4.96 -6.64 -10.59
N ARG A 22 -4.79 -7.63 -9.71
CA ARG A 22 -4.77 -7.43 -8.25
C ARG A 22 -3.42 -7.82 -7.65
N ASP A 23 -3.06 -7.06 -6.62
CA ASP A 23 -1.81 -7.19 -5.86
C ASP A 23 -0.64 -6.54 -6.63
N ASN A 24 0.62 -6.77 -6.24
CA ASN A 24 1.75 -5.98 -6.73
C ASN A 24 2.44 -6.66 -7.91
N ASP A 25 2.28 -6.10 -9.12
CA ASP A 25 2.75 -6.73 -10.34
C ASP A 25 4.03 -6.09 -10.91
N ILE A 26 4.85 -6.89 -11.61
CA ILE A 26 5.93 -6.38 -12.47
C ILE A 26 5.52 -6.56 -13.92
N LEU A 27 5.50 -5.48 -14.68
CA LEU A 27 5.17 -5.51 -16.09
C LEU A 27 6.40 -5.09 -16.90
N TYR A 28 7.02 -6.07 -17.57
CA TYR A 28 8.11 -5.84 -18.53
C TYR A 28 7.53 -5.59 -19.92
N THR A 29 7.82 -4.41 -20.49
CA THR A 29 7.45 -4.10 -21.87
C THR A 29 8.46 -4.70 -22.86
N GLY A 30 7.95 -5.44 -23.85
CA GLY A 30 8.67 -6.00 -24.98
C GLY A 30 8.55 -5.15 -26.25
N LEU A 31 9.01 -5.69 -27.38
CA LEU A 31 9.05 -4.94 -28.65
C LEU A 31 7.65 -4.69 -29.20
N GLY A 32 7.35 -3.44 -29.58
CA GLY A 32 6.06 -3.07 -30.16
C GLY A 32 5.45 -1.85 -29.48
N LEU A 33 4.20 -1.52 -29.82
CA LEU A 33 3.40 -0.55 -29.09
C LEU A 33 2.50 -1.28 -28.11
N ASN A 34 2.83 -1.21 -26.83
CA ASN A 34 2.15 -1.95 -25.80
C ASN A 34 1.25 -1.07 -24.95
N THR A 35 0.17 -1.66 -24.44
CA THR A 35 -0.72 -1.04 -23.46
C THR A 35 -0.58 -1.80 -22.14
N LEU A 36 -0.21 -1.10 -21.07
CA LEU A 36 0.07 -1.67 -19.77
C LEU A 36 -0.90 -1.11 -18.74
N ALA A 37 -1.50 -2.01 -17.96
CA ALA A 37 -2.33 -1.69 -16.80
C ALA A 37 -1.84 -2.51 -15.60
N GLY A 38 -1.43 -1.83 -14.53
CA GLY A 38 -0.99 -2.49 -13.30
C GLY A 38 -2.18 -3.05 -12.53
N GLY A 39 -3.25 -2.26 -12.43
CA GLY A 39 -4.43 -2.58 -11.65
C GLY A 39 -4.31 -2.08 -10.21
N SER A 40 -4.81 -2.87 -9.28
CA SER A 40 -4.80 -2.52 -7.86
C SER A 40 -3.58 -3.13 -7.16
N GLY A 41 -2.68 -2.29 -6.68
CA GLY A 41 -1.48 -2.75 -5.98
C GLY A 41 -0.48 -1.62 -5.84
N SER A 42 0.78 -1.97 -5.82
CA SER A 42 1.93 -1.08 -6.07
C SER A 42 2.75 -1.75 -7.16
N ASP A 43 2.52 -1.29 -8.39
CA ASP A 43 2.97 -1.98 -9.58
C ASP A 43 4.28 -1.41 -10.11
N LEU A 44 5.08 -2.23 -10.78
CA LEU A 44 6.35 -1.84 -11.37
C LEU A 44 6.30 -1.98 -12.89
N PHE A 45 6.29 -0.85 -13.59
CA PHE A 45 6.37 -0.80 -15.05
C PHE A 45 7.84 -0.67 -15.46
N VAL A 46 8.40 -1.70 -16.10
CA VAL A 46 9.82 -1.70 -16.46
C VAL A 46 10.00 -1.19 -17.88
N LEU A 47 10.72 -0.07 -18.00
CA LEU A 47 11.05 0.61 -19.24
C LEU A 47 12.57 0.61 -19.48
N GLY A 48 12.97 0.65 -20.74
CA GLY A 48 14.37 0.71 -21.12
C GLY A 48 14.55 1.14 -22.57
N ARG A 49 15.77 1.57 -22.91
CA ARG A 49 16.11 1.93 -24.29
C ARG A 49 15.92 0.73 -25.22
N GLY A 50 15.25 0.95 -26.34
CA GLY A 50 14.98 -0.06 -27.35
C GLY A 50 13.98 -1.14 -26.95
N PHE A 51 13.38 -1.07 -25.75
CA PHE A 51 12.46 -2.10 -25.26
C PHE A 51 11.20 -2.16 -26.12
N ASN A 52 10.69 -1.00 -26.55
CA ASN A 52 9.50 -0.85 -27.38
C ASN A 52 9.80 -0.84 -28.90
N GLY A 53 11.03 -1.18 -29.32
CA GLY A 53 11.43 -1.14 -30.74
C GLY A 53 11.37 0.24 -31.38
N GLY A 54 11.45 1.32 -30.59
CA GLY A 54 11.33 2.70 -31.04
C GLY A 54 9.89 3.20 -31.19
N GLN A 55 8.91 2.47 -30.66
CA GLN A 55 7.53 2.93 -30.49
C GLN A 55 7.38 3.64 -29.14
N THR A 56 6.15 3.96 -28.71
CA THR A 56 5.89 4.60 -27.42
C THR A 56 4.79 3.83 -26.71
N ASP A 57 5.11 3.17 -25.61
CA ASP A 57 4.13 2.39 -24.84
C ASP A 57 3.13 3.29 -24.12
N VAL A 58 1.98 2.74 -23.72
CA VAL A 58 0.95 3.46 -22.98
C VAL A 58 0.71 2.75 -21.66
N ILE A 59 0.92 3.46 -20.55
CA ILE A 59 0.58 3.00 -19.20
C ILE A 59 -0.74 3.68 -18.81
N THR A 60 -1.79 2.89 -18.59
CA THR A 60 -3.17 3.40 -18.53
C THR A 60 -3.64 3.83 -17.14
N ASP A 61 -2.99 3.35 -16.07
CA ASP A 61 -3.48 3.50 -14.70
C ASP A 61 -2.38 3.78 -13.68
N PHE A 62 -1.26 4.38 -14.13
CA PHE A 62 -0.15 4.72 -13.26
C PHE A 62 -0.59 5.65 -12.11
N ARG A 63 -0.35 5.24 -10.87
CA ARG A 63 -0.64 6.01 -9.66
C ARG A 63 0.67 6.50 -9.02
N PRO A 64 1.06 7.76 -9.25
CA PRO A 64 2.27 8.32 -8.65
C PRO A 64 2.26 8.18 -7.12
N GLY A 65 3.32 7.58 -6.57
CA GLY A 65 3.50 7.34 -5.14
C GLY A 65 3.05 5.96 -4.66
N PHE A 66 2.37 5.18 -5.52
CA PHE A 66 2.08 3.76 -5.32
C PHE A 66 2.83 2.92 -6.33
N ASP A 67 2.69 3.25 -7.61
CA ASP A 67 3.34 2.55 -8.70
C ASP A 67 4.71 3.18 -8.99
N LEU A 68 5.62 2.36 -9.51
CA LEU A 68 6.98 2.72 -9.85
C LEU A 68 7.26 2.45 -11.32
N ILE A 69 8.20 3.22 -11.86
CA ILE A 69 8.80 2.99 -13.17
C ILE A 69 10.21 2.46 -12.94
N GLY A 70 10.46 1.23 -13.37
CA GLY A 70 11.78 0.64 -13.44
C GLY A 70 12.51 1.20 -14.66
N VAL A 71 13.71 1.75 -14.48
CA VAL A 71 14.58 2.13 -15.60
C VAL A 71 15.81 1.22 -15.66
N GLU A 72 15.99 0.57 -16.80
CA GLU A 72 16.99 -0.48 -17.01
C GLU A 72 18.25 -0.02 -17.77
N GLY A 73 19.29 -0.86 -17.71
CA GLY A 73 20.56 -0.62 -18.40
C GLY A 73 21.32 0.58 -17.86
N ASP A 74 21.83 1.44 -18.73
CA ASP A 74 22.52 2.69 -18.35
C ASP A 74 21.57 3.90 -18.23
N LEU A 75 20.28 3.71 -18.50
CA LEU A 75 19.26 4.74 -18.36
C LEU A 75 19.16 5.17 -16.89
N SER A 76 19.20 6.48 -16.65
CA SER A 76 19.08 7.08 -15.32
C SER A 76 17.91 8.05 -15.29
N PHE A 77 17.36 8.32 -14.11
CA PHE A 77 16.30 9.30 -13.96
C PHE A 77 16.71 10.68 -14.52
N GLU A 78 17.98 11.05 -14.35
CA GLU A 78 18.56 12.30 -14.84
C GLU A 78 18.59 12.39 -16.38
N ALA A 79 18.67 11.23 -17.06
CA ALA A 79 18.61 11.15 -18.51
C ALA A 79 17.19 11.32 -19.06
N LEU A 80 16.16 11.38 -18.21
CA LEU A 80 14.76 11.50 -18.62
C LEU A 80 14.27 12.95 -18.62
N GLU A 81 13.36 13.22 -19.55
CA GLU A 81 12.50 14.38 -19.60
C GLU A 81 11.02 13.95 -19.57
N PHE A 82 10.22 14.75 -18.86
CA PHE A 82 8.78 14.54 -18.70
C PHE A 82 8.05 15.70 -19.36
N LEU A 83 7.25 15.39 -20.38
CA LEU A 83 6.56 16.39 -21.20
C LEU A 83 5.05 16.21 -21.05
N GLN A 84 4.35 17.27 -20.65
CA GLN A 84 2.88 17.25 -20.63
C GLN A 84 2.33 17.23 -22.06
N VAL A 85 1.48 16.26 -22.37
CA VAL A 85 0.77 16.14 -23.65
C VAL A 85 -0.73 15.98 -23.38
N GLY A 86 -1.48 17.09 -23.46
CA GLY A 86 -2.88 17.07 -23.03
C GLY A 86 -2.99 16.73 -21.54
N ASN A 87 -3.76 15.69 -21.21
CA ASN A 87 -3.87 15.17 -19.84
C ASN A 87 -2.75 14.19 -19.48
N ASP A 88 -1.98 13.73 -20.46
CA ASP A 88 -1.02 12.65 -20.31
C ASP A 88 0.40 13.19 -20.10
N THR A 89 1.30 12.34 -19.62
CA THR A 89 2.74 12.63 -19.50
C THR A 89 3.54 11.72 -20.40
N LEU A 90 4.29 12.30 -21.33
CA LEU A 90 5.29 11.59 -22.12
C LEU A 90 6.60 11.52 -21.36
N ILE A 91 7.15 10.31 -21.25
CA ILE A 91 8.50 10.01 -20.75
C ILE A 91 9.41 9.83 -21.95
N ARG A 92 10.44 10.66 -22.03
CA ARG A 92 11.38 10.65 -23.14
C ARG A 92 12.81 10.74 -22.63
N GLU A 93 13.73 10.09 -23.32
CA GLU A 93 15.15 10.22 -23.04
C GLU A 93 15.72 11.50 -23.67
N ARG A 94 16.48 12.28 -22.90
CA ARG A 94 17.06 13.56 -23.34
C ARG A 94 18.09 13.42 -24.46
N ASP A 95 18.96 12.42 -24.36
CA ASP A 95 20.16 12.32 -25.22
C ASP A 95 19.82 11.77 -26.60
N THR A 96 19.06 10.67 -26.64
CA THR A 96 18.63 10.01 -27.87
C THR A 96 17.35 10.63 -28.44
N GLY A 97 16.53 11.22 -27.58
CA GLY A 97 15.19 11.66 -27.93
C GLY A 97 14.18 10.51 -28.04
N GLU A 98 14.53 9.30 -27.61
CA GLU A 98 13.66 8.13 -27.62
C GLU A 98 12.47 8.32 -26.68
N GLU A 99 11.26 8.10 -27.20
CA GLU A 99 10.04 8.11 -26.40
C GLU A 99 9.85 6.72 -25.77
N LEU A 100 9.76 6.67 -24.44
CA LEU A 100 9.73 5.40 -23.72
C LEU A 100 8.30 4.98 -23.42
N ALA A 101 7.50 5.87 -22.83
CA ALA A 101 6.11 5.61 -22.49
C ALA A 101 5.29 6.89 -22.33
N ILE A 102 3.97 6.77 -22.49
CA ILE A 102 2.97 7.75 -22.12
C ILE A 102 2.26 7.26 -20.86
N LEU A 103 2.26 8.07 -19.81
CA LEU A 103 1.42 7.89 -18.63
C LEU A 103 0.08 8.57 -18.87
N GLN A 104 -0.96 7.77 -19.08
CA GLN A 104 -2.30 8.27 -19.37
C GLN A 104 -2.88 9.00 -18.17
N ASP A 105 -3.62 10.09 -18.42
CA ASP A 105 -4.33 10.91 -17.42
C ASP A 105 -3.45 11.33 -16.22
N THR A 106 -2.14 11.43 -16.45
CA THR A 106 -1.14 11.70 -15.42
C THR A 106 -0.49 13.07 -15.67
N ASN A 107 -0.41 13.89 -14.62
CA ASN A 107 0.21 15.21 -14.69
C ASN A 107 1.74 15.12 -14.50
N SER A 108 2.49 15.70 -15.43
CA SER A 108 3.96 15.65 -15.44
C SER A 108 4.61 16.32 -14.22
N VAL A 109 3.92 17.27 -13.58
CA VAL A 109 4.42 18.01 -12.41
C VAL A 109 4.54 17.12 -11.18
N ILE A 110 3.72 16.06 -11.07
CA ILE A 110 3.75 15.13 -9.94
C ILE A 110 4.66 13.94 -10.17
N ILE A 111 5.32 13.87 -11.34
CA ILE A 111 6.31 12.85 -11.67
C ILE A 111 7.68 13.34 -11.19
N GLY A 112 8.21 12.65 -10.18
CA GLY A 112 9.51 12.93 -9.58
C GLY A 112 10.34 11.67 -9.40
N ARG A 113 11.56 11.82 -8.88
CA ARG A 113 12.49 10.70 -8.68
C ARG A 113 11.89 9.56 -7.85
N SER A 114 11.02 9.88 -6.90
CA SER A 114 10.31 8.89 -6.07
C SER A 114 9.43 7.93 -6.86
N ASN A 115 9.08 8.27 -8.11
CA ASN A 115 8.32 7.39 -9.00
C ASN A 115 9.20 6.42 -9.78
N PHE A 116 10.53 6.43 -9.56
CA PHE A 116 11.47 5.64 -10.34
C PHE A 116 12.35 4.78 -9.44
N THR A 117 12.67 3.58 -9.92
CA THR A 117 13.61 2.68 -9.30
C THR A 117 14.59 2.12 -10.33
N ARG A 118 15.82 1.86 -9.88
CA ARG A 118 16.80 1.03 -10.58
C ARG A 118 16.95 -0.35 -9.92
N SER A 119 16.32 -0.53 -8.76
CA SER A 119 16.26 -1.81 -8.06
C SER A 119 15.04 -2.53 -8.58
N ILE A 120 15.19 -3.17 -9.73
CA ILE A 120 14.18 -3.98 -10.40
C ILE A 120 14.50 -5.42 -10.00
N ALA A 121 13.54 -6.23 -9.52
CA ALA A 121 13.84 -7.65 -9.33
C ALA A 121 14.02 -8.27 -10.70
N THR A 122 15.26 -8.58 -11.04
CA THR A 122 15.58 -9.36 -12.21
C THR A 122 15.16 -10.80 -11.95
N ILE A 123 14.11 -11.25 -12.62
CA ILE A 123 13.88 -12.70 -12.80
C ILE A 123 15.14 -13.27 -13.49
N SER A 124 15.81 -14.28 -12.92
CA SER A 124 17.06 -14.77 -13.54
C SER A 124 16.77 -15.36 -14.91
N SER A 125 17.55 -15.01 -15.93
CA SER A 125 17.42 -15.63 -17.25
C SER A 125 17.83 -17.09 -17.16
N VAL A 126 16.98 -17.99 -17.62
CA VAL A 126 17.28 -19.42 -17.69
C VAL A 126 17.35 -19.81 -19.16
N ILE A 127 18.48 -20.40 -19.57
CA ILE A 127 18.67 -20.94 -20.93
C ILE A 127 18.57 -22.45 -20.86
N GLU A 128 17.74 -23.04 -21.71
CA GLU A 128 17.56 -24.50 -21.78
C GLU A 128 17.12 -24.95 -23.18
N PHE A 129 17.29 -26.24 -23.49
CA PHE A 129 16.75 -26.81 -24.73
C PHE A 129 15.22 -26.90 -24.64
N LEU A 130 14.55 -26.68 -25.78
CA LEU A 130 13.08 -26.77 -25.86
C LEU A 130 12.59 -28.22 -25.75
N ASP A 131 13.35 -29.14 -26.34
CA ASP A 131 13.06 -30.57 -26.34
C ASP A 131 14.23 -31.34 -25.71
N THR A 132 13.98 -32.62 -25.39
CA THR A 132 14.99 -33.50 -24.79
C THR A 132 15.82 -34.26 -25.82
N ALA A 133 15.28 -34.42 -27.02
CA ALA A 133 15.90 -35.20 -28.08
C ALA A 133 15.34 -34.84 -29.46
N GLY A 134 16.10 -35.19 -30.49
CA GLY A 134 15.73 -35.06 -31.89
C GLY A 134 16.36 -36.18 -32.71
N ALA A 135 15.73 -36.50 -33.83
CA ALA A 135 16.23 -37.50 -34.77
C ALA A 135 16.31 -36.90 -36.17
N VAL A 136 17.33 -37.29 -36.92
CA VAL A 136 17.55 -36.86 -38.30
C VAL A 136 18.02 -38.07 -39.10
N GLN A 137 17.48 -38.22 -40.31
CA GLN A 137 17.95 -39.23 -41.25
C GLN A 137 19.35 -38.85 -41.73
N GLU A 138 20.23 -39.83 -41.89
CA GLU A 138 21.60 -39.60 -42.31
C GLU A 138 21.66 -38.93 -43.71
N ASP A 139 20.79 -39.35 -44.63
CA ASP A 139 20.61 -38.77 -45.97
C ASP A 139 19.85 -37.42 -46.00
N ALA A 140 19.49 -36.87 -44.83
CA ALA A 140 18.69 -35.65 -44.78
C ALA A 140 19.44 -34.46 -45.39
N THR A 141 18.82 -33.82 -46.38
CA THR A 141 19.39 -32.61 -47.00
C THR A 141 19.30 -31.38 -46.11
N ASP A 142 18.37 -31.37 -45.15
CA ASP A 142 18.18 -30.28 -44.19
C ASP A 142 18.78 -30.66 -42.83
N PRO A 143 19.58 -29.78 -42.20
CA PRO A 143 20.10 -30.01 -40.84
C PRO A 143 19.00 -30.20 -39.80
N LEU A 144 19.32 -30.87 -38.69
CA LEU A 144 18.43 -30.94 -37.53
C LEU A 144 18.31 -29.56 -36.86
N ASP A 145 17.09 -29.02 -36.82
CA ASP A 145 16.76 -27.81 -36.07
C ASP A 145 16.63 -28.15 -34.57
N VAL A 146 17.52 -27.59 -33.74
CA VAL A 146 17.43 -27.68 -32.28
C VAL A 146 16.98 -26.34 -31.73
N GLY A 147 15.86 -26.35 -31.01
CA GLY A 147 15.31 -25.16 -30.35
C GLY A 147 15.92 -24.93 -28.97
N ILE A 148 16.30 -23.69 -28.68
CA ILE A 148 16.73 -23.23 -27.36
C ILE A 148 15.76 -22.15 -26.92
N GLN A 149 15.30 -22.24 -25.69
CA GLN A 149 14.45 -21.22 -25.08
C GLN A 149 15.20 -20.47 -23.98
N ARG A 150 14.86 -19.19 -23.86
CA ARG A 150 15.20 -18.34 -22.73
C ARG A 150 13.91 -18.06 -21.95
N THR A 151 13.88 -18.46 -20.69
CA THR A 151 12.82 -18.13 -19.74
C THR A 151 13.35 -17.19 -18.64
N GLY A 152 12.47 -16.63 -17.82
CA GLY A 152 12.87 -15.61 -16.84
C GLY A 152 13.11 -14.24 -17.49
N SER A 153 14.14 -13.50 -17.07
CA SER A 153 14.36 -12.14 -17.61
C SER A 153 14.65 -12.23 -19.10
N PRO A 154 13.97 -11.45 -19.94
CA PRO A 154 14.32 -11.25 -21.34
C PRO A 154 15.29 -10.07 -21.51
N LEU A 155 15.63 -9.38 -20.43
CA LEU A 155 16.42 -8.16 -20.47
C LEU A 155 17.91 -8.47 -20.56
N GLY A 156 18.63 -7.63 -21.29
CA GLY A 156 20.07 -7.79 -21.48
C GLY A 156 20.43 -8.98 -22.38
N THR A 157 21.65 -8.94 -22.90
CA THR A 157 22.21 -10.00 -23.73
C THR A 157 22.72 -11.14 -22.86
N VAL A 158 22.23 -12.35 -23.08
CA VAL A 158 22.68 -13.58 -22.40
C VAL A 158 23.05 -14.63 -23.44
N GLY A 159 23.78 -15.66 -23.04
CA GLY A 159 24.13 -16.72 -23.97
C GLY A 159 24.78 -17.91 -23.31
N ALA A 160 25.06 -18.93 -24.11
CA ALA A 160 25.82 -20.10 -23.72
C ALA A 160 26.51 -20.69 -24.95
N THR A 161 27.61 -21.41 -24.74
CA THR A 161 28.21 -22.23 -25.79
C THR A 161 27.64 -23.65 -25.72
N ILE A 162 27.19 -24.19 -26.85
CA ILE A 162 26.79 -25.59 -26.97
C ILE A 162 28.03 -26.43 -27.31
N PHE A 163 28.26 -27.45 -26.50
CA PHE A 163 29.29 -28.46 -26.69
C PHE A 163 28.69 -29.78 -27.13
N PHE A 164 29.42 -30.48 -27.98
CA PHE A 164 29.09 -31.82 -28.46
C PHE A 164 29.85 -32.85 -27.63
N THR A 165 29.16 -33.90 -27.23
CA THR A 165 29.76 -35.06 -26.57
C THR A 165 29.44 -36.30 -27.40
N ASP A 166 30.49 -36.98 -27.85
CA ASP A 166 30.38 -38.22 -28.63
C ASP A 166 29.60 -39.30 -27.86
N GLY A 167 28.83 -40.09 -28.60
CA GLY A 167 28.08 -41.24 -28.09
C GLY A 167 28.47 -42.49 -28.86
N SER A 168 27.49 -43.13 -29.50
CA SER A 168 27.80 -44.14 -30.53
C SER A 168 28.22 -43.47 -31.84
N ALA A 169 27.64 -42.30 -32.15
CA ALA A 169 28.13 -41.41 -33.20
C ALA A 169 29.34 -40.62 -32.70
N THR A 170 30.30 -40.37 -33.58
CA THR A 170 31.56 -39.66 -33.32
C THR A 170 31.71 -38.41 -34.16
N GLY A 171 32.07 -37.30 -33.52
CA GLY A 171 32.20 -36.01 -34.20
C GLY A 171 33.59 -35.75 -34.79
N SER A 172 33.65 -35.00 -35.90
CA SER A 172 34.91 -34.55 -36.52
C SER A 172 34.90 -33.07 -36.92
N ALA A 173 35.92 -32.32 -36.48
CA ALA A 173 36.07 -30.89 -36.79
C ALA A 173 36.56 -30.63 -38.23
N THR A 174 37.10 -31.65 -38.91
CA THR A 174 37.70 -31.54 -40.25
C THR A 174 36.93 -32.32 -41.33
N GLY A 175 35.78 -32.91 -40.96
CA GLY A 175 35.01 -33.85 -41.78
C GLY A 175 35.55 -35.29 -41.72
N GLY A 176 34.68 -36.27 -42.02
CA GLY A 176 35.01 -37.71 -42.07
C GLY A 176 34.64 -38.54 -40.83
N SER A 177 33.62 -38.12 -40.08
CA SER A 177 32.84 -38.85 -39.05
C SER A 177 31.45 -38.20 -38.99
N ASP A 178 30.46 -38.79 -38.32
CA ASP A 178 28.99 -38.64 -38.52
C ASP A 178 28.41 -37.22 -38.35
N PHE A 179 29.08 -36.33 -37.60
CA PHE A 179 28.66 -34.92 -37.43
C PHE A 179 29.85 -33.96 -37.18
N PRO A 180 29.70 -32.64 -37.42
CA PRO A 180 30.73 -31.68 -37.04
C PRO A 180 30.63 -31.32 -35.55
N ASN A 181 31.74 -31.40 -34.82
CA ASN A 181 31.80 -31.15 -33.38
C ASN A 181 32.39 -29.78 -32.99
N THR A 182 32.27 -28.77 -33.86
CA THR A 182 32.69 -27.41 -33.50
C THR A 182 31.67 -26.78 -32.56
N PRO A 183 32.06 -26.29 -31.37
CA PRO A 183 31.12 -25.67 -30.43
C PRO A 183 30.36 -24.49 -31.06
N ILE A 184 29.07 -24.36 -30.71
CA ILE A 184 28.18 -23.33 -31.27
C ILE A 184 27.89 -22.29 -30.20
N GLU A 185 28.14 -21.02 -30.50
CA GLU A 185 27.74 -19.91 -29.61
C GLU A 185 26.27 -19.56 -29.84
N VAL A 186 25.48 -19.55 -28.77
CA VAL A 186 24.08 -19.10 -28.78
C VAL A 186 23.99 -17.82 -27.96
N ILE A 187 23.53 -16.76 -28.59
CA ILE A 187 23.32 -15.44 -27.97
C ILE A 187 21.85 -15.10 -28.09
N PHE A 188 21.23 -14.74 -26.97
CA PHE A 188 19.93 -14.09 -26.90
C PHE A 188 20.16 -12.61 -26.64
N GLU A 189 19.88 -11.79 -27.65
CA GLU A 189 19.77 -10.35 -27.46
C GLU A 189 18.57 -10.01 -26.56
N PRO A 190 18.48 -8.78 -26.02
CA PRO A 190 17.32 -8.36 -25.25
C PRO A 190 16.01 -8.67 -25.99
N PHE A 191 15.03 -9.20 -25.25
CA PHE A 191 13.70 -9.62 -25.73
C PHE A 191 13.66 -10.85 -26.63
N GLN A 192 14.80 -11.43 -27.00
CA GLN A 192 14.81 -12.72 -27.66
C GLN A 192 14.55 -13.82 -26.63
N THR A 193 13.46 -14.56 -26.80
CA THR A 193 13.07 -15.69 -25.94
C THR A 193 13.32 -17.03 -26.59
N PHE A 194 13.67 -17.06 -27.88
CA PHE A 194 13.87 -18.28 -28.64
C PHE A 194 15.00 -18.16 -29.66
N GLN A 195 15.81 -19.20 -29.77
CA GLN A 195 16.87 -19.35 -30.78
C GLN A 195 16.81 -20.75 -31.40
N ARG A 196 17.31 -20.86 -32.64
CA ARG A 196 17.53 -22.16 -33.29
C ARG A 196 18.98 -22.31 -33.66
N VAL A 197 19.52 -23.51 -33.41
CA VAL A 197 20.79 -23.94 -33.97
C VAL A 197 20.55 -25.10 -34.92
N GLN A 198 21.30 -25.11 -36.01
CA GLN A 198 21.21 -26.13 -37.05
C GLN A 198 22.37 -27.09 -36.90
N ILE A 199 22.05 -28.37 -36.73
CA ILE A 199 23.02 -29.44 -36.54
C ILE A 199 23.04 -30.30 -37.81
N PRO A 200 24.02 -30.11 -38.71
CA PRO A 200 24.15 -30.96 -39.89
C PRO A 200 24.71 -32.34 -39.51
N VAL A 201 24.36 -33.35 -40.29
CA VAL A 201 24.94 -34.69 -40.25
C VAL A 201 25.69 -34.97 -41.56
N PHE A 202 26.63 -35.90 -41.53
CA PHE A 202 27.38 -36.30 -42.71
C PHE A 202 26.86 -37.64 -43.23
N ASP A 203 26.25 -37.61 -44.41
CA ASP A 203 25.80 -38.78 -45.17
C ASP A 203 26.99 -39.61 -45.69
N ASP A 204 26.98 -40.93 -45.46
CA ASP A 204 27.87 -41.86 -46.17
C ASP A 204 27.18 -43.08 -46.82
N ALA A 205 27.82 -44.25 -46.85
CA ALA A 205 27.29 -45.46 -47.49
C ALA A 205 27.57 -46.72 -46.64
N THR A 206 27.93 -46.52 -45.38
CA THR A 206 28.33 -47.53 -44.40
C THR A 206 27.14 -47.81 -43.51
N VAL A 207 26.77 -49.09 -43.41
CA VAL A 207 25.70 -49.48 -42.50
C VAL A 207 26.26 -49.54 -41.09
N GLU A 208 25.92 -48.53 -40.30
CA GLU A 208 26.38 -48.34 -38.93
C GLU A 208 25.22 -48.53 -37.93
N GLY A 209 23.98 -48.52 -38.44
CA GLY A 209 22.76 -48.56 -37.65
C GLY A 209 22.53 -47.23 -36.93
N ASN A 210 21.35 -47.04 -36.30
CA ASN A 210 21.08 -45.75 -35.67
C ASN A 210 22.09 -45.44 -34.56
N GLU A 211 22.67 -44.24 -34.64
CA GLU A 211 23.68 -43.77 -33.71
C GLU A 211 23.20 -42.52 -32.96
N SER A 212 23.92 -42.13 -31.91
CA SER A 212 23.55 -40.98 -31.12
C SER A 212 24.75 -40.25 -30.53
N PHE A 213 24.57 -38.96 -30.29
CA PHE A 213 25.47 -38.09 -29.55
C PHE A 213 24.64 -37.08 -28.73
N SER A 214 25.27 -36.37 -27.79
CA SER A 214 24.56 -35.40 -26.96
C SER A 214 25.12 -33.99 -27.09
N LEU A 215 24.23 -33.01 -27.03
CA LEU A 215 24.54 -31.60 -26.86
C LEU A 215 24.42 -31.22 -25.39
N SER A 216 25.27 -30.31 -24.93
CA SER A 216 25.23 -29.77 -23.57
C SER A 216 25.62 -28.29 -23.57
N PHE A 217 25.08 -27.52 -22.62
CA PHE A 217 25.52 -26.14 -22.43
C PHE A 217 26.83 -26.06 -21.63
N GLY A 218 27.68 -25.12 -22.03
CA GLY A 218 28.77 -24.61 -21.21
C GLY A 218 28.31 -23.59 -20.19
N GLU A 219 29.28 -22.91 -19.57
CA GLU A 219 29.00 -21.83 -18.62
C GLU A 219 28.17 -20.71 -19.29
N PRO A 220 27.03 -20.32 -18.69
CA PRO A 220 26.21 -19.24 -19.23
C PRO A 220 26.91 -17.89 -19.06
N THR A 221 26.60 -16.97 -19.98
CA THR A 221 27.09 -15.59 -19.95
C THR A 221 25.93 -14.62 -19.70
N GLY A 222 26.25 -13.36 -19.37
CA GLY A 222 25.24 -12.31 -19.16
C GLY A 222 24.39 -12.46 -17.89
N GLY A 223 24.80 -13.32 -16.95
CA GLY A 223 24.07 -13.54 -15.69
C GLY A 223 22.91 -14.53 -15.79
N ALA A 224 22.79 -15.24 -16.92
CA ALA A 224 21.87 -16.36 -17.03
C ALA A 224 22.33 -17.58 -16.22
N THR A 225 21.40 -18.49 -15.97
CA THR A 225 21.66 -19.85 -15.48
C THR A 225 21.20 -20.86 -16.52
N ILE A 226 21.71 -22.09 -16.45
CA ILE A 226 21.21 -23.19 -17.27
C ILE A 226 20.01 -23.85 -16.56
N GLY A 227 18.96 -24.15 -17.31
CA GLY A 227 17.74 -24.78 -16.81
C GLY A 227 17.88 -26.28 -16.57
N GLU A 228 16.77 -26.94 -16.24
CA GLU A 228 16.77 -28.39 -16.02
C GLU A 228 17.03 -29.17 -17.31
N GLN A 229 16.59 -28.63 -18.46
CA GLN A 229 16.84 -29.21 -19.77
C GLN A 229 18.20 -28.75 -20.33
N ASP A 230 19.27 -29.14 -19.66
CA ASP A 230 20.66 -28.73 -19.95
C ASP A 230 21.37 -29.56 -21.05
N THR A 231 20.71 -30.64 -21.47
CA THR A 231 21.21 -31.62 -22.43
C THR A 231 20.15 -31.98 -23.47
N PHE A 232 20.61 -32.31 -24.67
CA PHE A 232 19.78 -32.73 -25.79
C PHE A 232 20.40 -33.96 -26.48
N LEU A 233 19.62 -35.03 -26.63
CA LEU A 233 20.08 -36.24 -27.31
C LEU A 233 19.76 -36.17 -28.81
N VAL A 234 20.78 -36.25 -29.65
CA VAL A 234 20.61 -36.36 -31.11
C VAL A 234 20.72 -37.83 -31.50
N THR A 235 19.79 -38.31 -32.31
CA THR A 235 19.85 -39.64 -32.97
C THR A 235 20.02 -39.45 -34.47
N ILE A 236 21.04 -40.08 -35.04
CA ILE A 236 21.24 -40.19 -36.50
C ILE A 236 20.61 -41.51 -36.92
N GLU A 237 19.61 -41.45 -37.79
CA GLU A 237 18.92 -42.62 -38.32
C GLU A 237 19.62 -43.05 -39.61
N ASP A 238 20.40 -44.13 -39.52
CA ASP A 238 21.04 -44.83 -40.63
C ASP A 238 19.96 -45.26 -41.65
N ASP A 239 20.06 -44.74 -42.88
CA ASP A 239 19.22 -45.14 -44.00
C ASP A 239 19.92 -46.15 -44.92
N ASP A 240 21.19 -46.44 -44.62
CA ASP A 240 21.99 -47.44 -45.29
C ASP A 240 21.47 -48.86 -45.04
N THR A 241 21.46 -49.68 -46.09
CA THR A 241 20.89 -51.03 -46.00
C THR A 241 21.98 -52.11 -45.92
N PRO A 242 22.00 -52.94 -44.87
CA PRO A 242 22.91 -54.07 -44.79
C PRO A 242 22.62 -55.08 -45.88
N THR A 243 23.67 -55.52 -46.55
CA THR A 243 23.65 -56.83 -47.21
C THR A 243 23.54 -57.91 -46.10
N THR A 244 22.32 -58.34 -45.81
CA THR A 244 21.91 -59.14 -44.62
C THR A 244 22.45 -60.59 -44.59
N PRO A 245 22.50 -61.33 -43.42
CA PRO A 245 21.49 -61.30 -42.33
C PRO A 245 21.84 -61.56 -40.82
N VAL A 246 21.14 -60.80 -39.93
CA VAL A 246 20.31 -61.12 -38.70
C VAL A 246 20.91 -61.70 -37.37
N GLN A 247 20.66 -61.05 -36.19
CA GLN A 247 20.04 -61.57 -34.91
C GLN A 247 19.88 -60.49 -33.76
N PRO A 248 19.33 -60.76 -32.53
CA PRO A 248 18.06 -60.24 -31.93
C PRO A 248 18.20 -59.33 -30.65
N PRO A 249 17.10 -58.86 -30.00
CA PRO A 249 17.11 -57.81 -28.95
C PRO A 249 16.87 -58.30 -27.50
N ASP A 250 17.32 -57.55 -26.46
CA ASP A 250 16.75 -57.43 -25.09
C ASP A 250 17.57 -56.44 -24.18
N PRO A 251 17.22 -56.14 -22.89
CA PRO A 251 16.06 -55.48 -22.24
C PRO A 251 16.41 -54.15 -21.47
N GLY A 252 15.39 -53.40 -21.05
CA GLY A 252 15.48 -52.09 -20.36
C GLY A 252 15.80 -52.05 -18.85
N LEU A 253 15.95 -50.82 -18.32
CA LEU A 253 16.34 -50.48 -16.94
C LEU A 253 15.25 -49.68 -16.18
N PRO A 254 15.25 -49.71 -14.82
CA PRO A 254 14.18 -49.15 -13.97
C PRO A 254 14.42 -47.67 -13.56
N PRO A 255 13.41 -46.95 -13.03
CA PRO A 255 13.49 -45.51 -12.77
C PRO A 255 14.04 -45.13 -11.37
N ILE A 256 14.71 -43.97 -11.29
CA ILE A 256 15.32 -43.35 -10.09
C ILE A 256 14.38 -42.29 -9.48
N VAL A 257 14.32 -42.21 -8.15
CA VAL A 257 13.54 -41.23 -7.37
C VAL A 257 14.48 -40.17 -6.78
N ILE A 258 14.15 -38.88 -6.93
CA ILE A 258 14.93 -37.72 -6.46
C ILE A 258 14.27 -37.10 -5.19
N PRO A 259 15.03 -36.67 -4.17
CA PRO A 259 14.50 -36.03 -2.96
C PRO A 259 14.14 -34.54 -3.17
N PRO A 260 13.28 -33.94 -2.34
CA PRO A 260 12.78 -32.58 -2.54
C PRO A 260 13.80 -31.49 -2.17
N THR A 261 13.82 -30.45 -2.98
CA THR A 261 14.57 -29.19 -2.85
C THR A 261 13.96 -28.30 -1.76
N VAL A 262 14.80 -27.67 -0.94
CA VAL A 262 14.37 -26.75 0.14
C VAL A 262 14.22 -25.33 -0.43
N GLU A 263 13.03 -24.76 -0.28
CA GLU A 263 12.65 -23.42 -0.73
C GLU A 263 13.31 -22.32 0.14
N PRO A 264 13.73 -21.17 -0.42
CA PRO A 264 14.29 -20.06 0.37
C PRO A 264 13.24 -19.41 1.28
N ASP A 265 13.65 -19.05 2.51
CA ASP A 265 12.77 -18.41 3.50
C ASP A 265 12.37 -16.97 3.09
N PRO A 266 11.06 -16.64 3.01
CA PRO A 266 10.59 -15.31 2.62
C PRO A 266 10.86 -14.22 3.68
N THR A 267 11.07 -12.97 3.25
CA THR A 267 11.14 -11.80 4.15
C THR A 267 9.74 -11.43 4.66
N ILE A 268 9.51 -11.53 5.96
CA ILE A 268 8.25 -11.14 6.62
C ILE A 268 8.52 -9.99 7.60
N LEU A 269 7.69 -8.95 7.58
CA LEU A 269 7.75 -7.83 8.52
C LEU A 269 6.57 -7.81 9.49
N ALA A 270 6.87 -7.73 10.78
CA ALA A 270 5.92 -7.45 11.84
C ALA A 270 6.10 -6.03 12.38
N VAL A 271 5.04 -5.44 12.95
CA VAL A 271 5.08 -4.15 13.64
C VAL A 271 4.61 -4.28 15.09
N SER A 272 5.23 -3.50 15.96
CA SER A 272 4.80 -3.33 17.36
C SER A 272 4.95 -1.85 17.75
N VAL A 273 4.30 -1.44 18.85
CA VAL A 273 4.42 -0.10 19.41
C VAL A 273 4.71 -0.16 20.91
N ALA A 274 5.68 0.63 21.37
CA ALA A 274 6.00 0.76 22.78
C ALA A 274 6.51 2.17 23.12
N PRO A 275 6.07 2.78 24.25
CA PRO A 275 4.92 2.36 25.05
C PRO A 275 3.61 2.44 24.24
N GLU A 276 2.57 1.70 24.64
CA GLU A 276 1.26 1.72 23.95
C GLU A 276 0.48 3.03 24.17
N ARG A 277 0.88 3.82 25.18
CA ARG A 277 0.23 5.08 25.54
C ARG A 277 1.27 6.11 25.97
N VAL A 278 1.13 7.33 25.49
CA VAL A 278 1.91 8.50 25.92
C VAL A 278 0.97 9.66 26.23
N THR A 279 1.42 10.58 27.07
CA THR A 279 0.70 11.83 27.36
C THR A 279 1.07 12.91 26.37
N GLU A 280 0.10 13.72 25.95
CA GLU A 280 0.28 14.82 25.00
C GLU A 280 1.30 15.87 25.46
N GLY A 281 1.20 16.36 26.70
CA GLY A 281 2.21 17.21 27.35
C GLY A 281 3.46 16.47 27.86
N GLY A 282 3.62 15.19 27.52
CA GLY A 282 4.74 14.35 27.96
C GLY A 282 6.03 14.55 27.15
N THR A 283 7.14 13.96 27.64
CA THR A 283 8.41 13.93 26.88
C THR A 283 8.63 12.62 26.12
N GLU A 284 7.72 11.65 26.25
CA GLU A 284 7.80 10.35 25.60
C GLU A 284 7.06 10.37 24.26
N SER A 285 7.46 9.50 23.35
CA SER A 285 6.81 9.30 22.04
C SER A 285 6.39 7.86 21.90
N LEU A 286 5.38 7.59 21.09
CA LEU A 286 5.09 6.21 20.67
C LEU A 286 6.21 5.79 19.72
N VAL A 287 6.90 4.68 20.03
CA VAL A 287 7.94 4.12 19.16
C VAL A 287 7.36 2.92 18.44
N TYR A 288 7.29 3.00 17.11
CA TYR A 288 6.88 1.89 16.27
C TYR A 288 8.12 1.15 15.78
N THR A 289 8.20 -0.13 16.13
CA THR A 289 9.32 -1.01 15.77
C THR A 289 8.85 -2.03 14.74
N LEU A 290 9.46 -1.99 13.56
CA LEU A 290 9.28 -2.96 12.49
C LEU A 290 10.35 -4.05 12.63
N THR A 291 9.97 -5.32 12.70
CA THR A 291 10.89 -6.46 12.88
C THR A 291 10.84 -7.39 11.68
N ARG A 292 12.01 -7.80 11.19
CA ARG A 292 12.18 -8.72 10.07
C ARG A 292 12.35 -10.17 10.54
N VAL A 293 11.70 -11.10 9.85
CA VAL A 293 11.90 -12.55 9.96
C VAL A 293 12.14 -13.13 8.56
N GLY A 294 13.23 -13.88 8.38
CA GLY A 294 13.58 -14.49 7.09
C GLY A 294 14.11 -13.50 6.05
N GLY A 295 14.35 -14.00 4.82
CA GLY A 295 14.82 -13.21 3.68
C GLY A 295 16.33 -12.94 3.63
N PRO A 296 16.85 -12.52 2.46
CA PRO A 296 18.25 -12.13 2.32
C PRO A 296 18.53 -10.83 3.08
N GLU A 297 19.55 -10.85 3.95
CA GLU A 297 19.80 -9.75 4.87
C GLU A 297 20.48 -8.53 4.22
N ASN A 298 21.11 -8.71 3.06
CA ASN A 298 22.09 -7.78 2.48
C ASN A 298 21.53 -6.61 1.64
N THR A 299 20.22 -6.35 1.70
CA THR A 299 19.56 -5.35 0.83
C THR A 299 18.78 -4.31 1.65
N THR A 300 18.98 -3.03 1.37
CA THR A 300 18.17 -1.93 1.93
C THR A 300 16.91 -1.76 1.09
N PHE A 301 15.75 -1.58 1.73
CA PHE A 301 14.47 -1.40 1.04
C PHE A 301 13.56 -0.38 1.74
N LEU A 302 12.55 0.13 1.05
CA LEU A 302 11.54 1.01 1.65
C LEU A 302 10.35 0.18 2.13
N VAL A 303 9.91 0.45 3.35
CA VAL A 303 8.68 -0.13 3.91
C VAL A 303 7.61 0.94 3.89
N ALA A 304 6.50 0.64 3.24
CA ALA A 304 5.31 1.47 3.26
C ALA A 304 4.38 1.06 4.40
N PHE A 305 3.83 2.06 5.08
CA PHE A 305 2.84 1.86 6.13
C PHE A 305 1.70 2.89 6.00
N SER A 306 0.49 2.45 6.33
CA SER A 306 -0.69 3.30 6.41
C SER A 306 -0.89 3.77 7.83
N LEU A 307 -1.18 5.06 8.01
CA LEU A 307 -1.55 5.67 9.28
C LEU A 307 -3.05 5.92 9.33
N GLY A 308 -3.68 5.47 10.41
CA GLY A 308 -5.08 5.67 10.74
C GLY A 308 -5.26 6.03 12.21
N GLY A 309 -6.44 5.73 12.75
CA GLY A 309 -6.84 6.12 14.10
C GLY A 309 -7.58 7.46 14.13
N THR A 310 -7.73 8.03 15.32
CA THR A 310 -8.47 9.30 15.52
C THR A 310 -7.57 10.52 15.57
N ALA A 311 -6.25 10.36 15.66
CA ALA A 311 -5.27 11.44 15.64
C ALA A 311 -4.88 11.83 14.19
N LEU A 312 -4.72 13.12 13.95
CA LEU A 312 -4.34 13.74 12.69
C LEU A 312 -2.88 14.20 12.74
N SER A 313 -2.10 13.80 11.73
CA SER A 313 -0.73 14.26 11.56
C SER A 313 -0.67 15.78 11.40
N GLY A 314 0.32 16.41 12.05
CA GLY A 314 0.53 17.85 12.07
C GLY A 314 -0.44 18.64 12.97
N THR A 315 -1.46 17.99 13.52
CA THR A 315 -2.35 18.56 14.55
C THR A 315 -2.08 17.91 15.90
N ASP A 316 -2.15 16.57 15.95
CA ASP A 316 -2.02 15.79 17.18
C ASP A 316 -0.62 15.18 17.38
N TYR A 317 0.10 14.94 16.28
CA TYR A 317 1.45 14.37 16.32
C TYR A 317 2.31 14.78 15.12
N THR A 318 3.62 14.59 15.25
CA THR A 318 4.59 14.62 14.15
C THR A 318 5.34 13.30 14.05
N LEU A 319 5.76 12.93 12.85
CA LEU A 319 6.65 11.79 12.63
C LEU A 319 8.12 12.21 12.76
N VAL A 320 8.93 11.34 13.35
CA VAL A 320 10.39 11.45 13.41
C VAL A 320 10.97 10.15 12.88
N ASP A 321 11.98 10.25 12.00
CA ASP A 321 12.68 9.13 11.36
C ASP A 321 11.86 8.31 10.34
N ALA A 322 10.69 8.83 9.94
CA ALA A 322 9.90 8.34 8.81
C ALA A 322 9.29 9.52 8.04
N ASP A 323 9.00 9.31 6.75
CA ASP A 323 8.47 10.35 5.85
C ASP A 323 7.00 10.09 5.52
N LEU A 324 6.18 11.15 5.47
CA LEU A 324 4.84 11.09 4.89
C LEU A 324 4.92 11.38 3.39
N VAL A 325 4.46 10.44 2.59
CA VAL A 325 4.34 10.58 1.13
C VAL A 325 2.92 10.95 0.70
N ALA A 326 1.93 10.71 1.57
CA ALA A 326 0.56 11.19 1.46
C ALA A 326 -0.05 11.38 2.87
N PRO A 327 -1.24 12.00 3.03
CA PRO A 327 -1.80 12.34 4.35
C PRO A 327 -1.87 11.20 5.38
N ASN A 328 -2.01 9.96 4.90
CA ASN A 328 -2.12 8.74 5.71
C ASN A 328 -1.15 7.63 5.25
N LEU A 329 -0.16 7.97 4.44
CA LEU A 329 0.79 7.00 3.88
C LEU A 329 2.20 7.46 4.21
N GLY A 330 2.92 6.64 4.97
CA GLY A 330 4.30 6.86 5.34
C GLY A 330 5.25 5.82 4.75
N THR A 331 6.52 6.19 4.65
CA THR A 331 7.60 5.30 4.26
C THR A 331 8.76 5.38 5.23
N ILE A 332 9.47 4.27 5.40
CA ILE A 332 10.72 4.20 6.17
C ILE A 332 11.73 3.31 5.45
N SER A 333 13.00 3.71 5.46
CA SER A 333 14.07 2.88 4.91
C SER A 333 14.48 1.81 5.93
N PHE A 334 14.34 0.54 5.54
CA PHE A 334 14.81 -0.62 6.28
C PHE A 334 16.24 -0.96 5.81
N PRO A 335 17.28 -0.73 6.64
CA PRO A 335 18.67 -0.87 6.21
C PRO A 335 19.05 -2.33 5.94
N SER A 336 20.04 -2.54 5.06
CA SER A 336 20.72 -3.83 4.93
C SER A 336 21.26 -4.30 6.28
N ASP A 337 21.20 -5.60 6.50
CA ASP A 337 21.64 -6.36 7.67
C ASP A 337 20.94 -5.98 8.99
N ALA A 338 19.95 -5.08 8.97
CA ALA A 338 19.14 -4.78 10.14
C ALA A 338 18.10 -5.88 10.37
N SER A 339 17.86 -6.25 11.63
CA SER A 339 16.71 -7.11 12.01
C SER A 339 15.47 -6.29 12.37
N SER A 340 15.62 -4.98 12.56
CA SER A 340 14.54 -4.08 12.90
C SER A 340 14.86 -2.63 12.53
N VAL A 341 13.82 -1.83 12.32
CA VAL A 341 13.90 -0.37 12.20
C VAL A 341 12.81 0.28 13.05
N GLU A 342 13.05 1.50 13.51
CA GLU A 342 12.13 2.23 14.38
C GLU A 342 11.86 3.62 13.84
N PHE A 343 10.65 4.11 14.07
CA PHE A 343 10.34 5.54 13.97
C PHE A 343 9.44 5.97 15.11
N ARG A 344 9.31 7.28 15.29
CA ARG A 344 8.57 7.86 16.42
C ARG A 344 7.39 8.68 15.95
N VAL A 345 6.31 8.56 16.72
CA VAL A 345 5.16 9.44 16.68
C VAL A 345 5.24 10.32 17.93
N ALA A 346 5.65 11.57 17.73
CA ALA A 346 5.82 12.55 18.80
C ALA A 346 4.53 13.37 18.95
N PRO A 347 3.85 13.32 20.12
CA PRO A 347 2.66 14.14 20.37
C PRO A 347 2.96 15.64 20.20
N ILE A 348 1.95 16.40 19.77
CA ILE A 348 1.99 17.87 19.73
C ILE A 348 1.24 18.38 20.96
N ASP A 349 1.97 18.94 21.92
CA ASP A 349 1.38 19.53 23.12
C ASP A 349 0.49 20.75 22.80
N ASN A 350 -0.71 20.78 23.36
CA ASN A 350 -1.65 21.87 23.22
C ASN A 350 -2.27 22.26 24.58
N SER A 351 -3.34 23.05 24.59
CA SER A 351 -3.97 23.51 25.86
C SER A 351 -5.50 23.41 25.83
N GLU A 352 -6.03 22.63 24.89
CA GLU A 352 -7.44 22.40 24.68
C GLU A 352 -7.78 21.02 25.24
N PHE A 353 -8.77 20.96 26.13
CA PHE A 353 -9.28 19.67 26.60
C PHE A 353 -9.94 18.89 25.46
N GLU A 354 -9.37 17.74 25.14
CA GLU A 354 -9.77 16.87 24.06
C GLU A 354 -10.00 15.43 24.54
N ALA A 355 -10.48 14.57 23.64
CA ALA A 355 -10.58 13.15 23.94
C ALA A 355 -9.28 12.45 23.54
N ASN A 356 -8.84 11.46 24.32
CA ASN A 356 -7.71 10.60 23.95
C ASN A 356 -7.81 10.13 22.49
N ARG A 357 -6.72 10.29 21.74
CA ARG A 357 -6.66 9.94 20.32
C ARG A 357 -5.76 8.75 20.06
N THR A 358 -6.06 7.98 19.02
CA THR A 358 -5.26 6.82 18.62
C THR A 358 -4.49 7.08 17.35
N VAL A 359 -3.31 6.49 17.25
CA VAL A 359 -2.52 6.36 16.02
C VAL A 359 -2.45 4.87 15.70
N GLU A 360 -2.97 4.49 14.55
CA GLU A 360 -2.99 3.11 14.08
C GLU A 360 -2.03 2.99 12.91
N LEU A 361 -1.04 2.10 13.01
CA LEU A 361 -0.09 1.81 11.94
C LEU A 361 -0.39 0.44 11.38
N SER A 362 -0.73 0.38 10.10
CA SER A 362 -0.85 -0.86 9.34
C SER A 362 0.30 -0.98 8.34
N LEU A 363 1.04 -2.10 8.37
CA LEU A 363 2.03 -2.40 7.34
C LEU A 363 1.34 -2.75 6.02
N ASN A 364 1.86 -2.18 4.93
CA ASN A 364 1.43 -2.51 3.58
C ASN A 364 2.39 -3.56 3.02
N ASN A 365 1.89 -4.52 2.23
CA ASN A 365 2.76 -5.45 1.51
C ASN A 365 3.64 -4.70 0.52
N GLY A 366 4.93 -5.02 0.51
CA GLY A 366 5.89 -4.44 -0.41
C GLY A 366 6.41 -5.48 -1.40
N PHE A 367 7.28 -5.01 -2.28
CA PHE A 367 7.91 -5.85 -3.28
C PHE A 367 8.93 -6.85 -2.69
N LEU A 368 9.70 -6.41 -1.68
CA LEU A 368 10.79 -7.19 -1.07
C LEU A 368 10.42 -7.83 0.27
N TYR A 369 9.18 -7.62 0.73
CA TYR A 369 8.70 -8.13 2.01
C TYR A 369 7.17 -8.29 1.98
N SER A 370 6.66 -9.27 2.72
CA SER A 370 5.25 -9.35 3.06
C SER A 370 5.01 -8.90 4.49
N ALA A 371 3.87 -8.26 4.74
CA ALA A 371 3.45 -7.94 6.09
C ALA A 371 3.01 -9.24 6.80
N ASP A 372 3.43 -9.42 8.04
CA ASP A 372 3.03 -10.54 8.88
C ASP A 372 1.50 -10.55 9.02
N PRO A 373 0.79 -11.63 8.62
CA PRO A 373 -0.67 -11.66 8.65
C PRO A 373 -1.27 -11.57 10.06
N PHE A 374 -0.48 -11.78 11.11
CA PHE A 374 -0.90 -11.69 12.51
C PHE A 374 -0.38 -10.43 13.21
N ASN A 375 0.71 -9.83 12.73
CA ASN A 375 1.40 -8.72 13.40
C ASN A 375 1.67 -7.55 12.46
N ASN A 376 0.76 -7.25 11.53
CA ASN A 376 0.87 -6.11 10.62
C ASN A 376 0.19 -4.82 11.13
N LEU A 377 -0.36 -4.83 12.35
CA LEU A 377 -1.11 -3.70 12.92
C LEU A 377 -0.62 -3.37 14.33
N ALA A 378 -0.32 -2.10 14.59
CA ALA A 378 0.02 -1.60 15.92
C ALA A 378 -0.75 -0.31 16.23
N VAL A 379 -1.29 -0.19 17.44
CA VAL A 379 -2.12 0.95 17.87
C VAL A 379 -1.52 1.60 19.10
N GLY A 380 -1.11 2.86 18.98
CA GLY A 380 -0.69 3.70 20.10
C GLY A 380 -1.77 4.71 20.47
N THR A 381 -1.81 5.14 21.73
CA THR A 381 -2.75 6.17 22.21
C THR A 381 -2.02 7.41 22.71
N ILE A 382 -2.44 8.58 22.26
CA ILE A 382 -2.08 9.88 22.83
C ILE A 382 -3.18 10.24 23.84
N VAL A 383 -2.76 10.44 25.09
CA VAL A 383 -3.64 10.75 26.22
C VAL A 383 -3.62 12.25 26.48
N ASP A 384 -4.79 12.86 26.40
CA ASP A 384 -5.03 14.25 26.75
C ASP A 384 -4.77 14.46 28.25
N ASP A 385 -3.95 15.45 28.60
CA ASP A 385 -3.67 15.86 29.98
C ASP A 385 -4.18 17.27 30.33
N ASP A 386 -4.97 17.85 29.44
CA ASP A 386 -5.55 19.17 29.66
C ASP A 386 -6.75 19.13 30.62
N PRO A 387 -6.91 20.14 31.48
CA PRO A 387 -8.07 20.21 32.35
C PRO A 387 -9.33 20.54 31.53
N PRO A 388 -10.48 19.89 31.81
CA PRO A 388 -11.74 20.25 31.15
C PRO A 388 -12.10 21.72 31.43
N PRO A 389 -12.75 22.42 30.49
CA PRO A 389 -13.11 23.82 30.67
C PRO A 389 -14.01 24.01 31.89
N ASP A 390 -13.79 25.11 32.62
CA ASP A 390 -14.57 25.45 33.80
C ASP A 390 -16.09 25.45 33.50
N PRO A 391 -16.92 24.94 34.42
CA PRO A 391 -18.36 24.94 34.23
C PRO A 391 -18.89 26.39 34.17
N PRO A 392 -19.93 26.65 33.34
CA PRO A 392 -20.52 27.98 33.26
C PRO A 392 -21.15 28.39 34.59
N ALA A 393 -20.90 29.63 35.01
CA ALA A 393 -21.56 30.25 36.15
C ALA A 393 -22.92 30.85 35.73
N TYR A 394 -23.89 30.82 36.65
CA TYR A 394 -25.21 31.41 36.47
C TYR A 394 -25.53 32.36 37.61
N GLU A 395 -26.10 33.49 37.27
CA GLU A 395 -26.48 34.50 38.23
C GLU A 395 -27.66 35.32 37.73
N PHE A 396 -28.42 35.91 38.65
CA PHE A 396 -29.46 36.87 38.27
C PHE A 396 -28.79 38.16 37.79
N THR A 397 -29.41 38.83 36.81
CA THR A 397 -28.91 40.13 36.31
C THR A 397 -29.10 41.26 37.32
N GLN A 398 -30.00 41.08 38.29
CA GLN A 398 -30.32 42.04 39.32
C GLN A 398 -30.40 41.32 40.68
N MET A 399 -29.98 42.02 41.74
CA MET A 399 -30.17 41.52 43.10
C MET A 399 -31.63 41.65 43.57
N GLU A 400 -32.41 42.52 42.92
CA GLU A 400 -33.81 42.77 43.23
C GLU A 400 -34.57 43.13 41.95
N TYR A 401 -35.71 42.47 41.70
CA TYR A 401 -36.62 42.78 40.61
C TYR A 401 -37.84 43.47 41.21
N ARG A 402 -38.10 44.71 40.80
CA ARG A 402 -39.20 45.54 41.31
C ARG A 402 -40.22 45.76 40.22
N GLU A 403 -41.45 45.38 40.49
CA GLU A 403 -42.60 45.72 39.66
C GLU A 403 -43.63 46.48 40.49
N ILE A 404 -44.31 47.41 39.83
CA ILE A 404 -45.46 48.09 40.42
C ILE A 404 -46.68 47.22 40.13
N GLU A 405 -47.45 46.92 41.17
CA GLU A 405 -48.75 46.27 41.06
C GLU A 405 -49.63 47.04 40.05
N GLY A 406 -49.99 46.39 38.94
CA GLY A 406 -50.84 46.98 37.92
C GLY A 406 -52.31 46.71 38.22
N ASN A 407 -53.14 47.76 38.36
CA ASN A 407 -54.59 47.67 38.57
C ASN A 407 -55.38 47.17 37.33
N ASP A 408 -54.77 46.38 36.45
CA ASP A 408 -55.42 45.81 35.26
C ASP A 408 -55.54 44.29 35.38
N PRO A 409 -56.70 43.76 35.85
CA PRO A 409 -56.93 42.31 35.96
C PRO A 409 -56.95 41.59 34.59
N VAL A 410 -57.03 42.32 33.47
CA VAL A 410 -56.99 41.82 32.10
C VAL A 410 -55.55 41.74 31.57
N ASN A 411 -54.66 42.65 31.98
CA ASN A 411 -53.22 42.66 31.62
C ASN A 411 -52.31 42.96 32.84
N PRO A 412 -52.11 41.99 33.76
CA PRO A 412 -51.25 42.19 34.92
C PRO A 412 -49.78 42.42 34.52
N SER A 413 -49.07 43.29 35.26
CA SER A 413 -47.62 43.48 35.10
C SER A 413 -46.88 42.17 35.39
N GLN A 414 -45.91 41.83 34.54
CA GLN A 414 -45.09 40.62 34.67
C GLN A 414 -43.66 41.01 34.97
N ALA A 415 -43.15 40.57 36.12
CA ALA A 415 -41.72 40.68 36.43
C ALA A 415 -40.91 39.74 35.53
N ILE A 416 -40.06 40.30 34.68
CA ILE A 416 -39.16 39.51 33.82
C ILE A 416 -37.86 39.26 34.58
N ILE A 417 -37.73 38.07 35.16
CA ILE A 417 -36.50 37.61 35.79
C ILE A 417 -35.52 37.20 34.71
N THR A 418 -34.31 37.73 34.76
CA THR A 418 -33.27 37.41 33.78
C THR A 418 -32.09 36.73 34.46
N VAL A 419 -31.75 35.54 33.98
CA VAL A 419 -30.54 34.80 34.41
C VAL A 419 -29.47 34.99 33.34
N ARG A 420 -28.28 35.45 33.75
CA ARG A 420 -27.10 35.50 32.89
C ARG A 420 -26.22 34.27 33.11
N ARG A 421 -25.66 33.75 32.02
CA ARG A 421 -24.67 32.66 31.98
C ARG A 421 -23.31 33.26 31.62
N SER A 422 -22.22 32.83 32.26
CA SER A 422 -20.86 33.19 31.85
C SER A 422 -20.55 32.70 30.42
N ALA A 423 -19.65 33.39 29.71
CA ALA A 423 -19.22 32.96 28.38
C ALA A 423 -18.33 31.71 28.41
N GLU A 424 -17.52 31.57 29.46
CA GLU A 424 -16.67 30.40 29.73
C GLU A 424 -17.52 29.15 29.99
N GLY A 425 -17.14 28.02 29.39
CA GLY A 425 -17.90 26.76 29.45
C GLY A 425 -19.18 26.74 28.60
N GLY A 426 -19.33 27.69 27.66
CA GLY A 426 -20.51 27.91 26.81
C GLY A 426 -20.85 26.81 25.81
N GLN A 427 -19.91 25.91 25.51
CA GLN A 427 -19.97 25.00 24.35
C GLN A 427 -20.99 23.86 24.48
N PHE A 428 -21.45 23.59 25.69
CA PHE A 428 -22.45 22.55 25.95
C PHE A 428 -23.83 23.13 26.26
N GLN A 429 -24.88 22.37 25.92
CA GLN A 429 -26.23 22.67 26.36
C GLN A 429 -26.30 22.50 27.88
N THR A 430 -26.91 23.47 28.56
CA THR A 430 -27.01 23.44 30.02
C THR A 430 -28.41 23.76 30.49
N ARG A 431 -28.77 23.22 31.65
CA ARG A 431 -30.09 23.35 32.26
C ARG A 431 -29.94 23.96 33.64
N VAL A 432 -30.73 24.99 33.91
CA VAL A 432 -30.79 25.66 35.22
C VAL A 432 -32.22 25.66 35.72
N ASP A 433 -32.41 25.17 36.93
CA ASP A 433 -33.69 25.26 37.62
C ASP A 433 -33.73 26.49 38.51
N VAL A 434 -34.70 27.35 38.23
CA VAL A 434 -35.04 28.52 39.03
C VAL A 434 -36.25 28.17 39.88
N VAL A 435 -36.12 28.34 41.19
CA VAL A 435 -37.20 28.07 42.14
C VAL A 435 -37.56 29.35 42.88
N LEU A 436 -38.86 29.61 42.92
CA LEU A 436 -39.50 30.61 43.75
C LEU A 436 -39.43 30.15 45.21
N THR A 437 -38.86 30.97 46.09
CA THR A 437 -38.80 30.68 47.53
C THR A 437 -39.61 31.70 48.32
N GLU A 438 -39.97 31.33 49.56
CA GLU A 438 -40.79 32.15 50.45
C GLU A 438 -40.13 33.52 50.70
N GLY A 439 -40.93 34.57 50.57
CA GLY A 439 -40.57 35.96 50.85
C GLY A 439 -41.63 36.60 51.73
N THR A 440 -41.84 37.92 51.59
CA THR A 440 -42.93 38.61 52.30
C THR A 440 -44.29 38.48 51.59
N ALA A 441 -44.31 37.87 50.41
CA ALA A 441 -45.50 37.71 49.59
C ALA A 441 -46.00 36.25 49.62
N GLU A 442 -47.31 36.07 49.73
CA GLU A 442 -48.01 34.78 49.75
C GLU A 442 -48.56 34.39 48.37
N ALA A 443 -48.31 33.13 47.98
CA ALA A 443 -48.85 32.56 46.75
C ALA A 443 -50.38 32.54 46.76
N ASP A 444 -50.99 32.78 45.60
CA ASP A 444 -52.42 32.93 45.33
C ASP A 444 -53.14 34.09 46.05
N ILE A 445 -52.41 34.88 46.84
CA ILE A 445 -52.88 36.15 47.42
C ILE A 445 -52.19 37.32 46.73
N ASP A 446 -50.86 37.26 46.69
CA ASP A 446 -50.02 38.37 46.21
C ASP A 446 -49.53 38.11 44.80
N TYR A 447 -49.40 36.82 44.45
CA TYR A 447 -49.02 36.37 43.12
C TYR A 447 -49.52 34.95 42.84
N VAL A 448 -49.81 34.61 41.58
CA VAL A 448 -50.06 33.21 41.18
C VAL A 448 -48.77 32.56 40.66
N PRO A 449 -48.25 31.50 41.31
CA PRO A 449 -47.08 30.77 40.84
C PRO A 449 -47.39 30.04 39.52
N ARG A 450 -46.51 30.18 38.52
CA ARG A 450 -46.58 29.36 37.28
C ARG A 450 -45.43 28.38 37.16
N GLY A 451 -45.47 27.55 36.12
CA GLY A 451 -44.53 26.45 35.89
C GLY A 451 -45.09 25.10 36.33
N THR A 452 -44.38 24.02 36.00
CA THR A 452 -44.78 22.63 36.32
C THR A 452 -43.58 21.93 36.95
N PRO A 453 -43.51 21.75 38.29
CA PRO A 453 -44.48 22.16 39.31
C PRO A 453 -44.60 23.70 39.50
N PRO A 454 -45.70 24.21 40.11
CA PRO A 454 -45.88 25.64 40.37
C PRO A 454 -44.70 26.25 41.15
N GLY A 455 -44.23 27.43 40.73
CA GLY A 455 -43.11 28.13 41.37
C GLY A 455 -41.74 27.63 40.91
N ARG A 456 -41.67 26.72 39.93
CA ARG A 456 -40.42 26.26 39.32
C ARG A 456 -40.39 26.54 37.83
N ALA A 457 -39.25 27.02 37.36
CA ALA A 457 -38.98 27.18 35.94
C ALA A 457 -37.63 26.55 35.59
N THR A 458 -37.61 25.83 34.47
CA THR A 458 -36.39 25.29 33.90
C THR A 458 -35.96 26.16 32.73
N LEU A 459 -34.74 26.69 32.80
CA LEU A 459 -34.09 27.43 31.73
C LEU A 459 -33.12 26.51 31.01
N ASN A 460 -33.33 26.36 29.70
CA ASN A 460 -32.42 25.63 28.82
C ASN A 460 -31.56 26.63 28.04
N PHE A 461 -30.25 26.59 28.28
CA PHE A 461 -29.27 27.37 27.54
C PHE A 461 -28.68 26.51 26.43
N ALA A 462 -28.87 26.93 25.19
CA ALA A 462 -28.23 26.29 24.03
C ALA A 462 -26.70 26.47 24.09
N PRO A 463 -25.94 25.62 23.39
CA PRO A 463 -24.51 25.84 23.13
C PRO A 463 -24.24 27.23 22.55
N VAL A 464 -23.17 27.88 22.99
CA VAL A 464 -22.68 29.15 22.46
C VAL A 464 -21.48 28.87 21.55
N THR A 465 -21.54 29.29 20.29
CA THR A 465 -20.39 29.24 19.36
C THR A 465 -19.74 30.63 19.30
N TRP A 466 -18.40 30.66 19.23
CA TRP A 466 -17.58 31.89 19.29
C TRP A 466 -17.94 32.98 18.25
N LYS A 467 -18.65 32.61 17.16
CA LYS A 467 -19.11 33.56 16.12
C LYS A 467 -20.39 34.32 16.49
N ASN A 468 -21.04 34.01 17.61
CA ASN A 468 -22.24 34.73 18.03
C ASN A 468 -22.16 35.10 19.52
N PRO A 469 -21.31 36.08 19.89
CA PRO A 469 -21.23 36.55 21.26
C PRO A 469 -22.47 37.42 21.55
N SER A 470 -23.48 36.81 22.17
CA SER A 470 -24.63 37.44 22.88
C SER A 470 -25.90 37.72 22.05
N PRO A 471 -27.08 37.92 22.69
CA PRO A 471 -27.34 37.92 24.15
C PRO A 471 -28.55 37.08 24.59
N LEU A 472 -28.59 36.79 25.90
CA LEU A 472 -29.79 36.83 26.74
C LEU A 472 -31.07 36.27 26.10
N ARG A 473 -31.36 34.99 26.31
CA ARG A 473 -32.74 34.54 26.23
C ARG A 473 -33.47 35.00 27.48
N SER A 474 -34.10 36.16 27.37
CA SER A 474 -35.19 36.57 28.25
C SER A 474 -36.35 35.62 28.02
N PHE A 475 -36.48 34.64 28.89
CA PHE A 475 -37.75 33.97 29.05
C PHE A 475 -38.60 34.90 29.92
N PRO A 476 -39.73 35.44 29.44
CA PRO A 476 -40.74 35.91 30.37
C PRO A 476 -41.16 34.67 31.15
N ILE A 477 -40.56 34.47 32.32
CA ILE A 477 -41.01 33.42 33.20
C ILE A 477 -42.25 34.00 33.83
N PRO A 478 -43.46 33.53 33.50
CA PRO A 478 -44.65 34.14 34.04
C PRO A 478 -44.85 33.59 35.45
N LEU A 479 -43.82 33.52 36.29
CA LEU A 479 -43.84 32.88 37.61
C LEU A 479 -44.80 33.57 38.59
N LEU A 480 -45.33 34.73 38.25
CA LEU A 480 -46.16 35.57 39.10
C LEU A 480 -47.32 36.12 38.24
N ARG A 481 -48.56 35.90 38.65
CA ARG A 481 -49.69 36.80 38.31
C ARG A 481 -50.02 37.59 39.57
N ILE A 482 -49.61 38.85 39.65
CA ILE A 482 -49.86 39.69 40.84
C ILE A 482 -51.38 39.84 41.01
N LEU A 483 -51.89 39.57 42.22
CA LEU A 483 -53.31 39.70 42.57
C LEU A 483 -53.47 40.87 43.55
N GLU A 484 -54.59 41.59 43.41
CA GLU A 484 -54.83 42.84 44.14
C GLU A 484 -54.77 42.66 45.67
N ASN A 485 -54.03 43.58 46.31
CA ASN A 485 -53.90 43.87 47.75
C ASN A 485 -52.73 43.25 48.52
N SER A 486 -51.50 43.43 48.05
CA SER A 486 -50.36 43.35 48.97
C SER A 486 -49.19 44.27 48.69
N VAL A 487 -48.73 44.82 49.80
CA VAL A 487 -47.63 45.75 49.92
C VAL A 487 -46.32 45.04 49.57
N SER A 488 -45.61 45.55 48.57
CA SER A 488 -44.20 45.25 48.28
C SER A 488 -43.90 43.75 48.15
N VAL A 489 -44.05 43.20 46.94
CA VAL A 489 -43.66 41.81 46.66
C VAL A 489 -42.13 41.71 46.71
N SER A 490 -41.59 41.25 47.85
CA SER A 490 -40.21 40.76 47.93
C SER A 490 -40.24 39.24 47.84
N THR A 491 -39.73 38.74 46.72
CA THR A 491 -39.60 37.30 46.47
C THR A 491 -38.12 37.00 46.29
N ILE A 492 -37.65 35.94 46.93
CA ILE A 492 -36.27 35.48 46.80
C ILE A 492 -36.26 34.36 45.76
N PHE A 493 -35.44 34.51 44.74
CA PHE A 493 -35.18 33.45 43.76
C PHE A 493 -33.90 32.73 44.16
N ARG A 494 -33.94 31.39 44.20
CA ARG A 494 -32.73 30.57 44.36
C ARG A 494 -32.47 29.78 43.08
N LEU A 495 -31.20 29.79 42.67
CA LEU A 495 -30.68 28.88 41.65
C LEU A 495 -30.36 27.54 42.32
N LEU A 496 -30.90 26.45 41.77
CA LEU A 496 -30.44 25.10 42.09
C LEU A 496 -29.36 24.72 41.08
N SER A 497 -28.22 24.20 41.55
CA SER A 497 -27.03 23.89 40.76
C SER A 497 -27.34 23.24 39.41
N GLY A 498 -26.78 23.79 38.33
CA GLY A 498 -26.96 23.27 36.97
C GLY A 498 -26.24 21.93 36.78
N ILE A 499 -26.94 20.95 36.20
CA ILE A 499 -26.36 19.66 35.79
C ILE A 499 -26.09 19.74 34.27
N PRO A 500 -24.88 19.42 33.79
CA PRO A 500 -24.64 19.22 32.36
C PRO A 500 -25.46 18.04 31.86
N LEU A 501 -26.38 18.27 30.91
CA LEU A 501 -27.06 17.18 30.21
C LEU A 501 -26.15 16.75 29.05
N GLY A 502 -25.30 15.74 29.27
CA GLY A 502 -24.36 15.28 28.24
C GLY A 502 -23.26 14.29 28.65
N LEU A 503 -23.18 13.84 29.91
CA LEU A 503 -22.26 12.78 30.34
C LEU A 503 -23.04 11.47 30.61
N GLU A 504 -23.73 10.94 29.60
CA GLU A 504 -24.14 9.55 29.56
C GLU A 504 -23.85 8.96 28.18
N ALA A 505 -22.62 8.46 28.01
CA ALA A 505 -22.32 7.35 27.12
C ALA A 505 -21.07 6.57 27.64
N ARG A 506 -21.36 5.53 28.43
CA ARG A 506 -20.66 4.24 28.50
C ARG A 506 -19.13 4.21 28.67
N GLN A 507 -18.70 3.99 29.91
CA GLN A 507 -17.62 3.05 30.21
C GLN A 507 -18.25 1.67 30.45
N VAL A 508 -18.02 0.72 29.55
CA VAL A 508 -18.27 -0.71 29.83
C VAL A 508 -16.98 -1.28 30.41
N GLY A 509 -17.01 -1.62 31.70
CA GLY A 509 -15.94 -2.34 32.40
C GLY A 509 -16.56 -3.49 33.20
N PHE A 510 -16.07 -4.71 32.93
CA PHE A 510 -16.56 -6.00 33.42
C PHE A 510 -16.54 -6.17 34.95
N GLN A 511 -17.50 -6.94 35.48
CA GLN A 511 -17.29 -7.77 36.69
C GLN A 511 -17.61 -9.24 36.39
N ARG A 512 -16.64 -10.13 36.64
CA ARG A 512 -16.83 -11.59 36.65
C ARG A 512 -17.56 -12.01 37.94
N PRO A 513 -18.46 -13.01 37.90
CA PRO A 513 -18.97 -13.62 39.12
C PRO A 513 -18.00 -14.69 39.64
N HIS A 514 -17.87 -14.74 40.98
CA HIS A 514 -17.35 -15.88 41.73
C HIS A 514 -18.29 -17.08 41.64
#